data_AF-A0A1H2CER1-F1
#
_entry.id   AF-A0A1H2CER1-F1
#
_cell.length_a   1.000
_cell.length_b   1.000
_cell.length_c   1.000
_cell.angle_alpha   90.00
_cell.angle_beta   90.00
_cell.angle_gamma   90.00
#
_symmetry.space_group_name_H-M   'P 1'
#
loop_
_entity.id
_entity.type
_entity.pdbx_description
1 polymer ?
#
loop_
_entity_poly.entity_id
_entity_poly.type
_entity_poly.pdbx_seq_one_letter_code
_entity_poly.pdbx_strand_id
1 'polypeptide(L)'
;MAQIHHFEYGALTPTVSYILSVLGSLLGLTSAGRLRSSKTRGERIWWLTLAAVAIGATAIWSMHFVAMLGFDVEGTPIRYDIGLTVASALIALVSVGVGLAIALLGRTASKARILVGGVIAGLGVAAMHYCGMAAMELRGEIHYSGREVALSIGIAVVAATVALYLAITVTKPVAIFVSALVMGIAVNGMHFTGMLAMSVTGEANTFGSVEGATAAGLLVPVGAAVVFAIIGMGYALVSAPTEEDREAIAYLAQRMEDRLANPQPQQPQVPFGGAPASQQQPQGRAGRTTLGDASWTYRDRS
;
A
#
# COMPACT_ATOMS: atom_id res chain seq x y z
N MET A 1 22.69 14.98 -34.15
CA MET A 1 21.82 14.13 -33.30
C MET A 1 22.47 14.14 -31.94
N ALA A 2 21.86 14.78 -30.94
CA ALA A 2 22.38 14.76 -29.57
C ALA A 2 22.23 13.34 -29.01
N GLN A 3 23.27 12.80 -28.39
CA GLN A 3 23.21 11.49 -27.76
C GLN A 3 22.36 11.59 -26.50
N ILE A 4 21.25 10.82 -26.45
CA ILE A 4 20.43 10.71 -25.25
C ILE A 4 21.15 9.77 -24.29
N HIS A 5 21.83 10.33 -23.30
CA HIS A 5 22.37 9.54 -22.19
C HIS A 5 21.23 9.25 -21.20
N HIS A 6 20.62 8.06 -21.28
CA HIS A 6 19.64 7.57 -20.30
C HIS A 6 20.23 7.33 -18.88
N PHE A 7 21.44 7.84 -18.60
CA PHE A 7 22.31 7.38 -17.51
C PHE A 7 23.29 8.46 -17.01
N GLU A 8 22.86 9.69 -16.72
CA GLU A 8 23.76 10.69 -16.14
C GLU A 8 24.33 10.24 -14.76
N TYR A 9 23.62 9.34 -14.06
CA TYR A 9 24.05 8.64 -12.82
C TYR A 9 24.16 7.11 -12.97
N GLY A 10 24.23 6.56 -14.19
CA GLY A 10 24.19 5.11 -14.42
C GLY A 10 22.82 4.48 -14.08
N ALA A 11 22.77 3.16 -13.90
CA ALA A 11 21.53 2.39 -13.64
C ALA A 11 20.80 2.73 -12.32
N LEU A 12 21.29 3.70 -11.55
CA LEU A 12 20.76 4.08 -10.24
C LEU A 12 19.32 4.60 -10.35
N THR A 13 19.05 5.56 -11.23
CA THR A 13 17.72 6.19 -11.31
C THR A 13 16.62 5.21 -11.72
N PRO A 14 16.79 4.40 -12.79
CA PRO A 14 15.81 3.36 -13.14
C PRO A 14 15.66 2.30 -12.04
N THR A 15 16.71 2.02 -11.29
CA THR A 15 16.64 1.08 -10.16
C THR A 15 15.84 1.65 -9.00
N VAL A 16 16.08 2.92 -8.63
CA VAL A 16 15.32 3.61 -7.58
C VAL A 16 13.87 3.78 -7.98
N SER A 17 13.59 4.16 -9.23
CA SER A 17 12.23 4.27 -9.76
C SER A 17 11.50 2.92 -9.68
N TYR A 18 12.17 1.83 -10.09
CA TYR A 18 11.62 0.48 -9.95
C TYR A 18 11.32 0.12 -8.49
N ILE A 19 12.26 0.35 -7.57
CA ILE A 19 12.07 0.09 -6.14
C ILE A 19 10.87 0.87 -5.57
N LEU A 20 10.76 2.16 -5.89
CA LEU A 20 9.61 2.98 -5.47
C LEU A 20 8.29 2.42 -5.99
N SER A 21 8.27 1.97 -7.25
CA SER A 21 7.09 1.34 -7.84
C SER A 21 6.70 0.06 -7.13
N VAL A 22 7.67 -0.79 -6.80
CA VAL A 22 7.44 -2.03 -6.05
C VAL A 22 6.94 -1.75 -4.64
N LEU A 23 7.60 -0.83 -3.91
CA LEU A 23 7.21 -0.49 -2.54
C LEU A 23 5.79 0.11 -2.48
N GLY A 24 5.48 1.07 -3.35
CA GLY A 24 4.14 1.65 -3.42
C GLY A 24 3.08 0.61 -3.82
N SER A 25 3.41 -0.29 -4.76
CA SER A 25 2.50 -1.39 -5.15
C SER A 25 2.28 -2.38 -4.01
N LEU A 26 3.32 -2.73 -3.25
CA LEU A 26 3.26 -3.63 -2.10
C LEU A 26 2.36 -3.05 -1.00
N LEU A 27 2.62 -1.79 -0.61
CA LEU A 27 1.82 -1.08 0.39
C LEU A 27 0.36 -0.90 -0.09
N GLY A 28 0.18 -0.59 -1.37
CA GLY A 28 -1.11 -0.42 -2.00
C GLY A 28 -1.96 -1.68 -2.03
N LEU A 29 -1.40 -2.79 -2.49
CA LEU A 29 -2.08 -4.09 -2.53
C LEU A 29 -2.40 -4.60 -1.11
N THR A 30 -1.50 -4.37 -0.14
CA THR A 30 -1.75 -4.72 1.26
C THR A 30 -2.91 -3.90 1.84
N SER A 31 -2.94 -2.60 1.55
CA SER A 31 -4.02 -1.68 1.94
C SER A 31 -5.35 -2.06 1.27
N ALA A 32 -5.33 -2.44 -0.01
CA ALA A 32 -6.49 -2.96 -0.72
C ALA A 32 -7.00 -4.29 -0.12
N GLY A 33 -6.09 -5.14 0.36
CA GLY A 33 -6.45 -6.33 1.15
C GLY A 33 -7.21 -5.97 2.43
N ARG A 34 -6.67 -5.03 3.22
CA ARG A 34 -7.31 -4.53 4.46
C ARG A 34 -8.67 -3.86 4.20
N LEU A 35 -8.80 -3.14 3.09
CA LEU A 35 -10.06 -2.55 2.61
C LEU A 35 -11.16 -3.61 2.47
N ARG A 36 -10.86 -4.76 1.84
CA ARG A 36 -11.84 -5.84 1.64
C ARG A 36 -12.29 -6.49 2.96
N SER A 37 -11.38 -6.60 3.94
CA SER A 37 -11.68 -7.14 5.27
C SER A 37 -12.27 -6.12 6.25
N SER A 38 -12.57 -4.90 5.80
CA SER A 38 -13.08 -3.83 6.67
C SER A 38 -14.60 -3.91 6.86
N LYS A 39 -15.03 -3.81 8.12
CA LYS A 39 -16.44 -3.95 8.50
C LYS A 39 -17.19 -2.63 8.42
N THR A 40 -16.53 -1.52 8.75
CA THR A 40 -17.16 -0.19 8.79
C THR A 40 -16.89 0.61 7.52
N ARG A 41 -17.79 1.57 7.20
CA ARG A 41 -17.58 2.50 6.08
C ARG A 41 -16.35 3.39 6.28
N GLY A 42 -16.07 3.79 7.53
CA GLY A 42 -14.91 4.61 7.89
C GLY A 42 -13.59 3.90 7.60
N GLU A 43 -13.43 2.67 8.08
CA GLU A 43 -12.24 1.85 7.78
C GLU A 43 -12.07 1.62 6.28
N ARG A 44 -13.16 1.37 5.56
CA ARG A 44 -13.11 1.19 4.10
C ARG A 44 -12.58 2.44 3.40
N ILE A 45 -13.09 3.62 3.76
CA ILE A 45 -12.60 4.87 3.16
C ILE A 45 -11.14 5.11 3.54
N TRP A 46 -10.75 4.83 4.79
CA TRP A 46 -9.37 4.95 5.24
C TRP A 46 -8.39 4.08 4.43
N TRP A 47 -8.65 2.78 4.33
CA TRP A 47 -7.80 1.85 3.58
C TRP A 47 -7.80 2.12 2.07
N LEU A 48 -8.90 2.64 1.53
CA LEU A 48 -8.96 3.10 0.14
C LEU A 48 -8.04 4.30 -0.08
N THR A 49 -8.09 5.30 0.80
CA THR A 49 -7.21 6.47 0.73
C THR A 49 -5.75 6.06 0.83
N LEU A 50 -5.42 5.17 1.76
CA LEU A 50 -4.07 4.62 1.90
C LEU A 50 -3.60 3.88 0.65
N ALA A 51 -4.47 3.03 0.06
CA ALA A 51 -4.16 2.35 -1.18
C ALA A 51 -3.96 3.32 -2.36
N ALA A 52 -4.79 4.37 -2.46
CA ALA A 52 -4.68 5.39 -3.50
C ALA A 52 -3.38 6.20 -3.38
N VAL A 53 -2.98 6.58 -2.16
CA VAL A 53 -1.70 7.26 -1.91
C VAL A 53 -0.53 6.34 -2.25
N ALA A 54 -0.55 5.09 -1.78
CA ALA A 54 0.54 4.14 -2.02
C ALA A 54 0.72 3.82 -3.52
N ILE A 55 -0.36 3.59 -4.26
CA ILE A 55 -0.27 3.27 -5.69
C ILE A 55 -0.10 4.55 -6.52
N GLY A 56 -0.98 5.53 -6.36
CA GLY A 56 -0.99 6.74 -7.18
C GLY A 56 0.20 7.65 -6.92
N ALA A 57 0.40 8.06 -5.67
CA ALA A 57 1.48 8.98 -5.32
C ALA A 57 2.84 8.29 -5.32
N THR A 58 3.01 7.18 -4.59
CA THR A 58 4.32 6.52 -4.47
C THR A 58 4.68 5.65 -5.68
N ALA A 59 3.82 4.69 -6.05
CA ALA A 59 4.22 3.68 -7.04
C ALA A 59 4.31 4.21 -8.47
N ILE A 60 3.50 5.23 -8.79
CA ILE A 60 3.31 5.75 -10.14
C ILE A 60 3.92 7.15 -10.26
N TRP A 61 3.44 8.14 -9.50
CA TRP A 61 3.92 9.52 -9.64
C TRP A 61 5.37 9.69 -9.18
N SER A 62 5.74 9.23 -7.99
CA SER A 62 7.12 9.36 -7.51
C SER A 62 8.10 8.54 -8.35
N MET A 63 7.70 7.35 -8.80
CA MET A 63 8.48 6.58 -9.76
C MET A 63 8.75 7.39 -11.03
N HIS A 64 7.69 7.91 -11.65
CA HIS A 64 7.77 8.70 -12.87
C HIS A 64 8.67 9.93 -12.68
N PHE A 65 8.47 10.67 -11.60
CA PHE A 65 9.25 11.87 -11.31
C PHE A 65 10.73 11.54 -11.08
N VAL A 66 11.06 10.55 -10.26
CA VAL A 66 12.44 10.13 -10.04
C VAL A 66 13.07 9.66 -11.36
N ALA A 67 12.36 8.88 -12.17
CA ALA A 67 12.86 8.44 -13.46
C ALA A 67 13.18 9.62 -14.42
N MET A 68 12.33 10.65 -14.44
CA MET A 68 12.61 11.89 -15.20
C MET A 68 13.81 12.66 -14.64
N LEU A 69 14.02 12.70 -13.33
CA LEU A 69 15.16 13.41 -12.73
C LEU A 69 16.52 12.81 -13.13
N GLY A 70 16.57 11.53 -13.47
CA GLY A 70 17.79 10.90 -13.99
C GLY A 70 17.96 10.99 -15.51
N PHE A 71 16.99 11.61 -16.19
CA PHE A 71 17.10 11.92 -17.61
C PHE A 71 17.84 13.24 -17.76
N ASP A 72 18.95 13.21 -18.50
CA ASP A 72 19.70 14.40 -18.87
C ASP A 72 19.79 14.51 -20.39
N VAL A 73 19.77 15.76 -20.86
CA VAL A 73 19.96 16.08 -22.26
C VAL A 73 21.22 16.91 -22.34
N GLU A 74 22.27 16.31 -22.93
CA GLU A 74 23.60 16.93 -23.03
C GLU A 74 23.50 18.38 -23.48
N GLY A 75 23.99 19.29 -22.64
CA GLY A 75 24.11 20.71 -22.95
C GLY A 75 22.86 21.57 -22.70
N THR A 76 21.77 21.02 -22.12
CA THR A 76 20.59 21.82 -21.75
C THR A 76 20.12 21.60 -20.31
N PRO A 77 20.11 22.63 -19.45
CA PRO A 77 19.58 22.50 -18.10
C PRO A 77 18.05 22.31 -18.15
N ILE A 78 17.56 21.19 -17.61
CA ILE A 78 16.12 20.91 -17.47
C ILE A 78 15.59 21.59 -16.21
N ARG A 79 14.50 22.35 -16.37
CA ARG A 79 13.72 22.92 -15.26
C ARG A 79 12.35 22.28 -15.19
N TYR A 80 11.71 22.42 -14.04
CA TYR A 80 10.40 21.83 -13.78
C TYR A 80 9.40 22.89 -13.33
N ASP A 81 8.24 22.94 -13.99
CA ASP A 81 7.09 23.70 -13.52
C ASP A 81 6.47 23.00 -12.30
N ILE A 82 6.46 23.70 -11.17
CA ILE A 82 5.96 23.16 -9.90
C ILE A 82 4.45 22.92 -9.95
N GLY A 83 3.69 23.79 -10.62
CA GLY A 83 2.25 23.70 -10.74
C GLY A 83 1.82 22.45 -11.51
N LEU A 84 2.42 22.20 -12.68
CA LEU A 84 2.18 20.99 -13.48
C LEU A 84 2.69 19.73 -12.77
N THR A 85 3.83 19.82 -12.06
CA THR A 85 4.33 18.71 -11.25
C THR A 85 3.32 18.31 -10.16
N VAL A 86 2.76 19.27 -9.44
CA VAL A 86 1.71 19.02 -8.44
C VAL A 86 0.41 18.54 -9.08
N ALA A 87 0.00 19.14 -10.21
CA ALA A 87 -1.19 18.72 -10.94
C ALA A 87 -1.09 17.25 -11.39
N SER A 88 0.07 16.83 -11.90
CA SER A 88 0.33 15.44 -12.28
C SER A 88 0.16 14.49 -11.07
N ALA A 89 0.68 14.86 -9.90
CA ALA A 89 0.52 14.07 -8.67
C ALA A 89 -0.97 13.91 -8.28
N LEU A 90 -1.74 14.98 -8.38
CA LEU A 90 -3.18 14.97 -8.09
C LEU A 90 -3.95 14.11 -9.10
N ILE A 91 -3.60 14.17 -10.38
CA ILE A 91 -4.21 13.33 -11.42
C ILE A 91 -3.99 11.85 -11.09
N ALA A 92 -2.77 11.44 -10.74
CA ALA A 92 -2.50 10.06 -10.34
C ALA A 92 -3.29 9.66 -9.09
N LEU A 93 -3.27 10.49 -8.04
CA LEU A 93 -3.96 10.19 -6.79
C LEU A 93 -5.48 10.00 -6.99
N VAL A 94 -6.10 10.93 -7.72
CA VAL A 94 -7.55 10.92 -7.95
C VAL A 94 -7.94 9.78 -8.89
N SER A 95 -7.26 9.61 -10.03
CA SER A 95 -7.63 8.59 -11.01
C SER A 95 -7.47 7.17 -10.47
N VAL A 96 -6.37 6.88 -9.76
CA VAL A 96 -6.14 5.60 -9.11
C VAL A 96 -7.13 5.39 -7.96
N GLY A 97 -7.38 6.42 -7.15
CA GLY A 97 -8.37 6.37 -6.08
C GLY A 97 -9.79 6.07 -6.58
N VAL A 98 -10.21 6.71 -7.68
CA VAL A 98 -11.50 6.45 -8.34
C VAL A 98 -11.54 5.04 -8.92
N GLY A 99 -10.48 4.58 -9.60
CA GLY A 99 -10.39 3.21 -10.13
C GLY A 99 -10.52 2.15 -9.03
N LEU A 100 -9.79 2.33 -7.93
CA LEU A 100 -9.89 1.48 -6.73
C LEU A 100 -11.28 1.55 -6.10
N ALA A 101 -11.89 2.74 -5.99
CA ALA A 101 -13.22 2.91 -5.43
C ALA A 101 -14.28 2.14 -6.24
N ILE A 102 -14.23 2.26 -7.57
CA ILE A 102 -15.12 1.55 -8.49
C ILE A 102 -14.96 0.04 -8.34
N ALA A 103 -13.73 -0.43 -8.24
CA ALA A 103 -13.41 -1.85 -8.18
C ALA A 103 -13.69 -2.48 -6.80
N LEU A 104 -13.44 -1.78 -5.69
CA LEU A 104 -13.46 -2.36 -4.33
C LEU A 104 -14.65 -1.95 -3.44
N LEU A 105 -15.34 -0.82 -3.69
CA LEU A 105 -16.47 -0.40 -2.83
C LEU A 105 -17.82 -1.02 -3.22
N GLY A 106 -17.89 -1.67 -4.38
CA GLY A 106 -19.12 -2.27 -4.88
C GLY A 106 -19.58 -3.49 -4.07
N ARG A 107 -20.90 -3.70 -3.98
CA ARG A 107 -21.51 -4.89 -3.31
C ARG A 107 -21.14 -6.24 -3.92
N THR A 108 -20.70 -6.24 -5.18
CA THR A 108 -20.32 -7.46 -5.92
C THR A 108 -19.13 -7.14 -6.81
N ALA A 109 -18.07 -7.93 -6.69
CA ALA A 109 -16.91 -7.83 -7.59
C ALA A 109 -17.34 -8.33 -8.97
N SER A 110 -17.56 -7.41 -9.90
CA SER A 110 -17.88 -7.74 -11.29
C SER A 110 -16.68 -7.43 -12.17
N LYS A 111 -16.43 -8.30 -13.17
CA LYS A 111 -15.39 -8.07 -14.18
C LYS A 111 -15.55 -6.71 -14.87
N ALA A 112 -16.81 -6.26 -15.05
CA ALA A 112 -17.12 -4.95 -15.61
C ALA A 112 -16.59 -3.78 -14.74
N ARG A 113 -16.69 -3.86 -13.41
CA ARG A 113 -16.14 -2.82 -12.51
C ARG A 113 -14.62 -2.74 -12.58
N ILE A 114 -13.96 -3.89 -12.67
CA ILE A 114 -12.49 -3.95 -12.84
C ILE A 114 -12.10 -3.32 -14.17
N LEU A 115 -12.83 -3.61 -15.24
CA LEU A 115 -12.57 -3.04 -16.56
C LEU A 115 -12.78 -1.52 -16.55
N VAL A 116 -13.92 -1.04 -16.06
CA VAL A 116 -14.23 0.40 -16.00
C VAL A 116 -13.23 1.14 -15.09
N GLY A 117 -12.97 0.60 -13.90
CA GLY A 117 -11.99 1.18 -12.98
C GLY A 117 -10.57 1.17 -13.56
N GLY A 118 -10.21 0.12 -14.29
CA GLY A 118 -8.89 -0.03 -14.93
C GLY A 118 -8.70 0.93 -16.10
N VAL A 119 -9.73 1.14 -16.91
CA VAL A 119 -9.71 2.16 -17.98
C VAL A 119 -9.57 3.56 -17.38
N ILE A 120 -10.35 3.91 -16.36
CA ILE A 120 -10.28 5.23 -15.71
C ILE A 120 -8.90 5.45 -15.07
N ALA A 121 -8.41 4.48 -14.29
CA ALA A 121 -7.10 4.57 -13.66
C ALA A 121 -5.98 4.60 -14.71
N GLY A 122 -6.03 3.76 -15.74
CA GLY A 122 -5.02 3.71 -16.79
C GLY A 122 -4.93 4.98 -17.63
N LEU A 123 -6.08 5.53 -18.04
CA LEU A 123 -6.13 6.82 -18.73
C LEU A 123 -5.63 7.96 -17.82
N GLY A 124 -5.98 7.94 -16.54
CA GLY A 124 -5.46 8.90 -15.57
C GLY A 124 -3.96 8.79 -15.33
N VAL A 125 -3.41 7.57 -15.32
CA VAL A 125 -1.98 7.32 -15.23
C VAL A 125 -1.24 7.82 -16.48
N ALA A 126 -1.79 7.59 -17.67
CA ALA A 126 -1.25 8.16 -18.90
C ALA A 126 -1.34 9.70 -18.89
N ALA A 127 -2.46 10.27 -18.44
CA ALA A 127 -2.62 11.71 -18.30
C ALA A 127 -1.62 12.30 -17.30
N MET A 128 -1.38 11.63 -16.16
CA MET A 128 -0.35 12.03 -15.22
C MET A 128 1.03 12.00 -15.86
N HIS A 129 1.36 10.93 -16.59
CA HIS A 129 2.66 10.78 -17.25
C HIS A 129 2.91 11.93 -18.23
N TYR A 130 1.98 12.20 -19.14
CA TYR A 130 2.14 13.28 -20.11
C TYR A 130 2.03 14.68 -19.49
N CYS A 131 1.28 14.85 -18.40
CA CYS A 131 1.28 16.09 -17.62
C CYS A 131 2.62 16.32 -16.91
N GLY A 132 3.26 15.25 -16.40
CA GLY A 132 4.59 15.30 -15.81
C GLY A 132 5.67 15.61 -16.84
N MET A 133 5.59 15.00 -18.03
CA MET A 133 6.46 15.34 -19.16
C MET A 133 6.28 16.79 -19.61
N ALA A 134 5.05 17.29 -19.65
CA ALA A 134 4.76 18.68 -19.97
C ALA A 134 5.26 19.67 -18.91
N ALA A 135 5.57 19.20 -17.69
CA ALA A 135 6.19 20.03 -16.66
C ALA A 135 7.70 20.24 -16.91
N MET A 136 8.31 19.45 -17.80
CA MET A 136 9.73 19.58 -18.15
C MET A 136 9.93 20.76 -19.09
N GLU A 137 10.60 21.79 -18.60
CA GLU A 137 11.01 22.97 -19.35
C GLU A 137 12.46 22.77 -19.80
N LEU A 138 12.65 22.55 -21.10
CA LEU A 138 13.94 22.38 -21.74
C LEU A 138 14.06 23.26 -22.99
N ARG A 139 15.29 23.52 -23.44
CA ARG A 139 15.53 24.33 -24.64
C ARG A 139 15.41 23.46 -25.90
N GLY A 140 14.24 23.45 -26.51
CA GLY A 140 13.96 22.75 -27.75
C GLY A 140 12.47 22.45 -27.91
N GLU A 141 12.07 22.07 -29.12
CA GLU A 141 10.72 21.58 -29.36
C GLU A 141 10.66 20.08 -29.04
N ILE A 142 9.69 19.69 -28.21
CA ILE A 142 9.40 18.30 -27.87
C ILE A 142 8.36 17.77 -28.85
N HIS A 143 8.76 16.80 -29.69
CA HIS A 143 7.84 16.09 -30.57
C HIS A 143 7.52 14.71 -30.01
N TYR A 144 6.26 14.30 -30.21
CA TYR A 144 5.76 12.99 -29.81
C TYR A 144 5.35 12.18 -31.03
N SER A 145 5.78 10.93 -31.07
CA SER A 145 5.32 9.96 -32.05
C SER A 145 4.00 9.32 -31.59
N GLY A 146 2.94 9.51 -32.39
CA GLY A 146 1.58 9.13 -31.98
C GLY A 146 1.38 7.64 -31.74
N ARG A 147 2.16 6.77 -32.40
CA ARG A 147 2.08 5.31 -32.25
C ARG A 147 2.61 4.87 -30.89
N GLU A 148 3.74 5.41 -30.48
CA GLU A 148 4.42 5.12 -29.21
C GLU A 148 3.62 5.69 -28.04
N VAL A 149 2.98 6.86 -28.22
CA VAL A 149 2.00 7.40 -27.26
C VAL A 149 0.78 6.49 -27.13
N ALA A 150 0.20 6.02 -28.24
CA ALA A 150 -0.93 5.10 -28.18
C ALA A 150 -0.55 3.77 -27.49
N LEU A 151 0.68 3.28 -27.73
CA LEU A 151 1.20 2.08 -27.10
C LEU A 151 1.37 2.26 -25.58
N SER A 152 1.94 3.37 -25.12
CA SER A 152 2.10 3.66 -23.69
C SER A 152 0.73 3.73 -22.99
N ILE A 153 -0.27 4.37 -23.61
CA ILE A 153 -1.64 4.44 -23.10
C ILE A 153 -2.25 3.04 -23.01
N GLY A 154 -2.05 2.20 -24.03
CA GLY A 154 -2.48 0.81 -24.02
C GLY A 154 -1.87 0.02 -22.86
N ILE A 155 -0.56 0.16 -22.64
CA ILE A 155 0.14 -0.47 -21.50
C ILE A 155 -0.42 0.07 -20.18
N ALA A 156 -0.67 1.37 -20.05
CA ALA A 156 -1.22 1.98 -18.85
C ALA A 156 -2.59 1.38 -18.48
N VAL A 157 -3.50 1.24 -19.46
CA VAL A 157 -4.83 0.65 -19.26
C VAL A 157 -4.72 -0.82 -18.86
N VAL A 158 -3.92 -1.61 -19.57
CA VAL A 158 -3.73 -3.03 -19.25
C VAL A 158 -3.12 -3.20 -17.86
N ALA A 159 -2.06 -2.45 -17.54
CA ALA A 159 -1.39 -2.49 -16.25
C ALA A 159 -2.34 -2.10 -15.11
N ALA A 160 -3.14 -1.05 -15.28
CA ALA A 160 -4.14 -0.61 -14.30
C ALA A 160 -5.24 -1.67 -14.11
N THR A 161 -5.76 -2.26 -15.19
CA THR A 161 -6.75 -3.35 -15.10
C THR A 161 -6.18 -4.57 -14.37
N VAL A 162 -4.95 -4.97 -14.68
CA VAL A 162 -4.27 -6.08 -13.98
C VAL A 162 -4.03 -5.74 -12.52
N ALA A 163 -3.58 -4.54 -12.19
CA ALA A 163 -3.38 -4.08 -10.82
C ALA A 163 -4.68 -4.16 -10.00
N LEU A 164 -5.81 -3.70 -10.56
CA LEU A 164 -7.12 -3.79 -9.89
C LEU A 164 -7.58 -5.25 -9.73
N TYR A 165 -7.33 -6.10 -10.72
CA TYR A 165 -7.61 -7.53 -10.62
C TYR A 165 -6.80 -8.20 -9.50
N LEU A 166 -5.51 -7.90 -9.40
CA LEU A 166 -4.64 -8.40 -8.32
C LEU A 166 -5.08 -7.84 -6.96
N ALA A 167 -5.46 -6.57 -6.91
CA ALA A 167 -6.01 -5.89 -5.72
C ALA A 167 -7.35 -6.48 -5.24
N ILE A 168 -7.97 -7.41 -5.97
CA ILE A 168 -9.18 -8.16 -5.54
C ILE A 168 -8.86 -9.65 -5.30
N THR A 169 -7.99 -10.23 -6.11
CA THR A 169 -7.77 -11.69 -6.14
C THR A 169 -6.70 -12.12 -5.14
N VAL A 170 -5.69 -11.28 -4.92
CA VAL A 170 -4.51 -11.65 -4.14
C VAL A 170 -4.71 -11.35 -2.67
N THR A 171 -4.45 -12.35 -1.82
CA THR A 171 -4.56 -12.28 -0.36
C THR A 171 -3.31 -12.74 0.36
N LYS A 172 -2.56 -13.70 -0.20
CA LYS A 172 -1.37 -14.29 0.44
C LYS A 172 -0.18 -13.33 0.38
N PRO A 173 0.60 -13.14 1.46
CA PRO A 173 1.72 -12.20 1.50
C PRO A 173 2.74 -12.40 0.36
N VAL A 174 3.11 -13.65 0.08
CA VAL A 174 4.05 -13.98 -1.01
C VAL A 174 3.47 -13.58 -2.38
N ALA A 175 2.18 -13.83 -2.61
CA ALA A 175 1.54 -13.46 -3.86
C ALA A 175 1.39 -11.93 -3.99
N ILE A 176 1.19 -11.20 -2.89
CA ILE A 176 1.20 -9.73 -2.87
C ILE A 176 2.59 -9.22 -3.27
N PHE A 177 3.66 -9.80 -2.69
CA PHE A 177 5.03 -9.42 -3.00
C PHE A 177 5.37 -9.65 -4.49
N VAL A 178 5.06 -10.84 -5.02
CA VAL A 178 5.26 -11.13 -6.46
C VAL A 178 4.43 -10.20 -7.34
N SER A 179 3.18 -9.91 -6.95
CA SER A 179 2.32 -8.95 -7.67
C SER A 179 2.93 -7.55 -7.70
N ALA A 180 3.53 -7.10 -6.59
CA ALA A 180 4.19 -5.80 -6.51
C ALA A 180 5.42 -5.71 -7.44
N LEU A 181 6.19 -6.79 -7.58
CA LEU A 181 7.30 -6.87 -8.55
C LEU A 181 6.79 -6.74 -9.98
N VAL A 182 5.76 -7.51 -10.35
CA VAL A 182 5.15 -7.46 -11.68
C VAL A 182 4.55 -6.08 -11.98
N MET A 183 3.86 -5.48 -11.00
CA MET A 183 3.37 -4.12 -11.13
C MET A 183 4.50 -3.13 -11.35
N GLY A 184 5.59 -3.23 -10.59
CA GLY A 184 6.78 -2.39 -10.79
C GLY A 184 7.30 -2.45 -12.22
N ILE A 185 7.38 -3.65 -12.82
CA ILE A 185 7.78 -3.83 -14.22
C ILE A 185 6.78 -3.14 -15.15
N ALA A 186 5.48 -3.32 -14.93
CA ALA A 186 4.44 -2.75 -15.78
C ALA A 186 4.42 -1.21 -15.75
N VAL A 187 4.54 -0.59 -14.57
CA VAL A 187 4.55 0.88 -14.46
C VAL A 187 5.82 1.45 -15.10
N ASN A 188 6.99 0.84 -14.84
CA ASN A 188 8.25 1.29 -15.46
C ASN A 188 8.21 1.07 -16.98
N GLY A 189 7.68 -0.05 -17.45
CA GLY A 189 7.51 -0.33 -18.87
C GLY A 189 6.63 0.72 -19.57
N MET A 190 5.51 1.12 -18.95
CA MET A 190 4.67 2.20 -19.46
C MET A 190 5.46 3.52 -19.55
N HIS A 191 6.15 3.89 -18.48
CA HIS A 191 6.91 5.13 -18.41
C HIS A 191 8.01 5.19 -19.48
N PHE A 192 8.85 4.15 -19.58
CA PHE A 192 9.93 4.13 -20.57
C PHE A 192 9.40 4.03 -22.01
N THR A 193 8.26 3.37 -22.23
CA THR A 193 7.59 3.40 -23.55
C THR A 193 7.12 4.82 -23.90
N GLY A 194 6.58 5.56 -22.94
CA GLY A 194 6.20 6.95 -23.13
C GLY A 194 7.40 7.87 -23.40
N MET A 195 8.52 7.63 -22.72
CA MET A 195 9.78 8.33 -22.97
C MET A 195 10.33 8.04 -24.37
N LEU A 196 10.24 6.79 -24.86
CA LEU A 196 10.65 6.43 -26.23
C LEU A 196 9.83 7.15 -27.30
N ALA A 197 8.63 7.64 -26.96
CA ALA A 197 7.80 8.40 -27.89
C ALA A 197 8.34 9.82 -28.14
N MET A 198 9.18 10.32 -27.25
CA MET A 198 9.66 11.69 -27.22
C MET A 198 10.95 11.86 -28.03
N SER A 199 10.99 12.90 -28.87
CA SER A 199 12.21 13.37 -29.53
C SER A 199 12.37 14.88 -29.33
N VAL A 200 13.58 15.32 -29.00
CA VAL A 200 13.90 16.74 -28.79
C VAL A 200 14.70 17.25 -29.97
N THR A 201 14.20 18.28 -30.64
CA THR A 201 14.97 19.06 -31.63
C THR A 201 15.45 20.34 -30.96
N GLY A 202 16.75 20.43 -30.69
CA GLY A 202 17.35 21.60 -30.05
C GLY A 202 17.57 22.73 -31.06
N GLU A 203 17.20 23.96 -30.68
CA GLU A 203 17.70 25.17 -31.34
C GLU A 203 19.07 25.51 -30.74
N ALA A 204 20.13 25.35 -31.55
CA ALA A 204 21.43 25.89 -31.20
C ALA A 204 21.33 27.43 -31.19
N ASN A 205 21.67 28.06 -30.06
CA ASN A 205 21.99 29.50 -29.90
C ASN A 205 20.90 30.47 -29.40
N THR A 206 19.98 30.06 -28.52
CA THR A 206 19.13 31.04 -27.80
C THR A 206 19.66 31.24 -26.38
N PHE A 207 20.20 32.43 -26.07
CA PHE A 207 20.64 32.84 -24.73
C PHE A 207 19.45 33.43 -23.92
N GLY A 208 19.21 32.92 -22.72
CA GLY A 208 18.19 33.40 -21.76
C GLY A 208 18.15 32.53 -20.50
N SER A 209 17.40 32.89 -19.45
CA SER A 209 17.16 32.04 -18.28
C SER A 209 15.93 31.14 -18.50
N VAL A 210 16.00 29.85 -18.18
CA VAL A 210 14.79 28.99 -18.08
C VAL A 210 14.25 29.15 -16.66
N GLU A 211 12.99 29.54 -16.51
CA GLU A 211 12.31 29.61 -15.22
C GLU A 211 11.91 28.20 -14.74
N GLY A 212 11.71 28.04 -13.43
CA GLY A 212 11.32 26.77 -12.82
C GLY A 212 12.38 26.14 -11.91
N ALA A 213 11.97 25.09 -11.20
CA ALA A 213 12.80 24.45 -10.19
C ALA A 213 13.86 23.54 -10.83
N THR A 214 15.04 23.47 -10.21
CA THR A 214 16.07 22.51 -10.62
C THR A 214 15.70 21.10 -10.17
N ALA A 215 16.19 20.09 -10.90
CA ALA A 215 16.08 18.68 -10.52
C ALA A 215 16.50 18.45 -9.05
N ALA A 216 17.68 18.96 -8.68
CA ALA A 216 18.21 18.87 -7.31
C ALA A 216 17.33 19.60 -6.27
N GLY A 217 16.72 20.73 -6.65
CA GLY A 217 15.83 21.51 -5.78
C GLY A 217 14.51 20.80 -5.47
N LEU A 218 14.01 19.96 -6.39
CA LEU A 218 12.80 19.16 -6.17
C LEU A 218 13.10 17.78 -5.55
N LEU A 219 14.29 17.23 -5.78
CA LEU A 219 14.65 15.90 -5.30
C LEU A 219 14.53 15.78 -3.77
N VAL A 220 15.04 16.76 -3.02
CA VAL A 220 15.01 16.74 -1.55
C VAL A 220 13.59 16.79 -0.97
N PRO A 221 12.74 17.79 -1.28
CA PRO A 221 11.40 17.87 -0.70
C PRO A 221 10.50 16.72 -1.17
N VAL A 222 10.58 16.32 -2.45
CA VAL A 222 9.79 15.19 -2.97
C VAL A 222 10.27 13.88 -2.34
N GLY A 223 11.59 13.65 -2.29
CA GLY A 223 12.18 12.47 -1.66
C GLY A 223 11.79 12.35 -0.18
N ALA A 224 11.85 13.45 0.57
CA ALA A 224 11.39 13.49 1.96
C ALA A 224 9.91 13.14 2.06
N ALA A 225 9.04 13.78 1.27
CA ALA A 225 7.60 13.50 1.28
C ALA A 225 7.29 12.02 0.98
N VAL A 226 8.00 11.41 0.03
CA VAL A 226 7.85 10.00 -0.32
C VAL A 226 8.29 9.08 0.81
N VAL A 227 9.43 9.36 1.43
CA VAL A 227 9.93 8.59 2.59
C VAL A 227 8.95 8.68 3.75
N PHE A 228 8.48 9.88 4.09
CA PHE A 228 7.46 10.06 5.14
C PHE A 228 6.16 9.32 4.80
N ALA A 229 5.71 9.34 3.55
CA ALA A 229 4.52 8.61 3.13
C ALA A 229 4.70 7.09 3.29
N ILE A 230 5.85 6.54 2.88
CA ILE A 230 6.18 5.11 3.02
C ILE A 230 6.23 4.71 4.51
N ILE A 231 6.91 5.49 5.34
CA ILE A 231 7.01 5.22 6.79
C ILE A 231 5.64 5.31 7.45
N GLY A 232 4.88 6.36 7.17
CA GLY A 232 3.53 6.55 7.72
C GLY A 232 2.58 5.43 7.31
N MET A 233 2.67 4.96 6.06
CA MET A 233 1.91 3.82 5.56
C MET A 233 2.32 2.51 6.24
N GLY A 234 3.63 2.28 6.39
CA GLY A 234 4.17 1.12 7.11
C GLY A 234 3.68 1.10 8.56
N TYR A 235 3.73 2.24 9.24
CA TYR A 235 3.20 2.39 10.59
C TYR A 235 1.68 2.13 10.64
N ALA A 236 0.90 2.67 9.71
CA ALA A 236 -0.54 2.42 9.63
C ALA A 236 -0.86 0.94 9.40
N LEU A 237 -0.05 0.21 8.63
CA LEU A 237 -0.21 -1.22 8.38
C LEU A 237 0.16 -2.08 9.59
N VAL A 238 1.21 -1.69 10.34
CA VAL A 238 1.66 -2.40 11.55
C VAL A 238 0.72 -2.13 12.73
N SER A 239 0.23 -0.90 12.88
CA SER A 239 -0.70 -0.51 13.96
C SER A 239 -2.15 -0.96 13.70
N ALA A 240 -2.46 -1.46 12.51
CA ALA A 240 -3.79 -1.94 12.18
C ALA A 240 -4.14 -3.21 12.97
N PRO A 241 -5.23 -3.20 13.78
CA PRO A 241 -5.63 -4.33 14.59
C PRO A 241 -5.67 -5.63 13.78
N THR A 242 -5.06 -6.67 14.32
CA THR A 242 -5.07 -8.02 13.76
C THR A 242 -6.45 -8.67 13.94
N GLU A 243 -6.68 -9.82 13.30
CA GLU A 243 -7.91 -10.58 13.53
C GLU A 243 -8.01 -11.05 14.99
N GLU A 244 -6.89 -11.46 15.59
CA GLU A 244 -6.81 -11.80 17.02
C GLU A 244 -7.15 -10.60 17.91
N ASP A 245 -6.64 -9.40 17.61
CA ASP A 245 -6.98 -8.19 18.37
C ASP A 245 -8.49 -7.89 18.29
N ARG A 246 -9.08 -8.06 17.10
CA ARG A 246 -10.50 -7.82 16.87
C ARG A 246 -11.37 -8.85 17.59
N GLU A 247 -10.96 -10.11 17.61
CA GLU A 247 -11.62 -11.19 18.35
C GLU A 247 -11.51 -10.98 19.86
N ALA A 248 -10.33 -10.59 20.36
CA ALA A 248 -10.12 -10.25 21.76
C ALA A 248 -11.01 -9.07 22.19
N ILE A 249 -11.10 -8.00 21.38
CA ILE A 249 -11.98 -6.86 21.66
C ILE A 249 -13.45 -7.29 21.67
N ALA A 250 -13.88 -8.10 20.69
CA ALA A 250 -15.26 -8.59 20.63
C ALA A 250 -15.61 -9.48 21.83
N TYR A 251 -14.68 -10.37 22.22
CA TYR A 251 -14.81 -11.21 23.41
C TYR A 251 -14.91 -10.37 24.70
N LEU A 252 -14.07 -9.35 24.86
CA LEU A 252 -14.11 -8.46 26.02
C LEU A 252 -15.41 -7.66 26.06
N ALA A 253 -15.89 -7.14 24.93
CA ALA A 253 -17.16 -6.42 24.84
C ALA A 253 -18.34 -7.32 25.25
N GLN A 254 -18.42 -8.53 24.71
CA GLN A 254 -19.46 -9.51 25.06
C GLN A 254 -19.42 -9.85 26.56
N ARG A 255 -18.22 -10.08 27.11
CA ARG A 255 -18.05 -10.36 28.55
C ARG A 255 -18.48 -9.19 29.44
N MET A 256 -18.28 -7.95 28.99
CA MET A 256 -18.73 -6.76 29.72
C MET A 256 -20.26 -6.66 29.70
N GLU A 257 -20.89 -6.89 28.54
CA GLU A 257 -22.35 -6.94 28.41
C GLU A 257 -22.96 -8.03 29.29
N ASP A 258 -22.38 -9.24 29.30
CA ASP A 258 -22.83 -10.34 30.16
C ASP A 258 -22.76 -9.98 31.66
N ARG A 259 -21.70 -9.29 32.10
CA ARG A 259 -21.60 -8.83 33.50
C ARG A 259 -22.61 -7.75 33.85
N LEU A 260 -22.97 -6.89 32.91
CA LEU A 260 -23.98 -5.85 33.11
C LEU A 260 -25.39 -6.45 33.12
N ALA A 261 -25.66 -7.41 32.24
CA ALA A 261 -26.94 -8.09 32.12
C ALA A 261 -27.19 -9.06 33.28
N ASN A 262 -26.14 -9.70 33.78
CA ASN A 262 -26.21 -10.64 34.89
C ASN A 262 -25.16 -10.26 35.96
N PRO A 263 -25.44 -9.24 36.79
CA PRO A 263 -24.55 -8.85 37.86
C PRO A 263 -24.29 -10.06 38.75
N GLN A 264 -23.05 -10.54 38.78
CA GLN A 264 -22.70 -11.57 39.73
C GLN A 264 -23.09 -11.07 41.13
N PRO A 265 -23.78 -11.87 41.96
CA PRO A 265 -23.95 -11.52 43.36
C PRO A 265 -22.55 -11.21 43.90
N GLN A 266 -22.37 -10.05 44.53
CA GLN A 266 -21.10 -9.67 45.16
C GLN A 266 -20.59 -10.90 45.87
N GLN A 267 -19.45 -11.46 45.42
CA GLN A 267 -18.79 -12.50 46.20
C GLN A 267 -18.66 -11.89 47.59
N PRO A 268 -19.24 -12.51 48.63
CA PRO A 268 -19.15 -11.95 49.97
C PRO A 268 -17.68 -11.68 50.20
N GLN A 269 -17.35 -10.42 50.48
CA GLN A 269 -15.99 -10.03 50.83
C GLN A 269 -15.60 -10.92 51.99
N VAL A 270 -14.84 -11.99 51.72
CA VAL A 270 -14.21 -12.77 52.77
C VAL A 270 -13.24 -11.79 53.42
N PRO A 271 -13.48 -11.37 54.68
CA PRO A 271 -12.57 -10.47 55.35
C PRO A 271 -11.18 -11.12 55.30
N PHE A 272 -10.17 -10.35 54.93
CA PHE A 272 -8.80 -10.84 54.90
C PHE A 272 -8.46 -11.34 56.32
N GLY A 273 -8.45 -12.67 56.51
CA GLY A 273 -8.29 -13.32 57.83
C GLY A 273 -9.44 -14.20 58.33
N GLY A 274 -10.56 -14.35 57.60
CA GLY A 274 -11.64 -15.26 57.99
C GLY A 274 -11.31 -16.73 57.68
N ALA A 275 -11.15 -17.56 58.73
CA ALA A 275 -10.90 -19.00 58.59
C ALA A 275 -12.02 -19.70 57.78
N PRO A 276 -11.70 -20.69 56.92
CA PRO A 276 -12.72 -21.36 56.11
C PRO A 276 -13.69 -22.14 56.99
N ALA A 277 -14.99 -21.94 56.76
CA ALA A 277 -16.05 -22.63 57.46
C ALA A 277 -15.94 -24.15 57.25
N SER A 278 -15.90 -24.90 58.36
CA SER A 278 -15.82 -26.35 58.37
C SER A 278 -17.06 -26.97 57.72
N GLN A 279 -16.85 -27.66 56.59
CA GLN A 279 -17.88 -28.50 56.00
C GLN A 279 -18.19 -29.66 56.97
N GLN A 280 -19.39 -29.65 57.55
CA GLN A 280 -19.90 -30.76 58.36
C GLN A 280 -20.17 -31.97 57.46
N GLN A 281 -19.40 -33.05 57.66
CA GLN A 281 -19.67 -34.36 57.08
C GLN A 281 -20.92 -35.00 57.71
N PRO A 282 -21.81 -35.65 56.93
CA PRO A 282 -23.00 -36.29 57.49
C PRO A 282 -22.62 -37.56 58.26
N GLN A 283 -23.10 -37.68 59.49
CA GLN A 283 -22.97 -38.86 60.35
C GLN A 283 -23.70 -40.06 59.75
N GLY A 284 -23.00 -41.19 59.57
CA GLY A 284 -23.57 -42.40 59.00
C GLY A 284 -22.92 -43.70 59.51
N ARG A 285 -23.55 -44.29 60.53
CA ARG A 285 -23.62 -45.72 60.90
C ARG A 285 -22.34 -46.51 61.25
N ALA A 286 -22.29 -46.91 62.52
CA ALA A 286 -21.39 -47.91 63.08
C ALA A 286 -21.54 -49.29 62.42
N GLY A 287 -20.41 -49.90 62.05
CA GLY A 287 -20.27 -51.30 61.68
C GLY A 287 -18.90 -51.81 62.15
N ARG A 288 -18.91 -52.84 62.99
CA ARG A 288 -17.74 -53.46 63.65
C ARG A 288 -16.87 -54.28 62.68
N THR A 289 -15.55 -54.05 62.77
CA THR A 289 -14.40 -54.98 62.68
C THR A 289 -14.42 -56.18 61.73
N THR A 290 -13.38 -56.34 60.90
CA THR A 290 -12.41 -57.47 60.99
C THR A 290 -11.12 -57.19 60.17
N LEU A 291 -9.98 -57.43 60.84
CA LEU A 291 -8.64 -57.85 60.39
C LEU A 291 -8.24 -57.79 58.91
N GLY A 292 -7.05 -57.24 58.64
CA GLY A 292 -6.29 -57.51 57.43
C GLY A 292 -5.07 -56.60 57.26
N ASP A 293 -4.01 -56.85 58.02
CA ASP A 293 -2.66 -56.38 57.72
C ASP A 293 -2.25 -56.81 56.30
N ALA A 294 -1.82 -55.86 55.46
CA ALA A 294 -1.10 -56.15 54.23
C ALA A 294 -0.18 -54.98 53.87
N SER A 295 1.05 -55.06 54.37
CA SER A 295 2.19 -54.33 53.85
C SER A 295 2.55 -54.85 52.45
N TRP A 296 2.68 -53.96 51.46
CA TRP A 296 3.29 -54.28 50.17
C TRP A 296 4.37 -53.26 49.82
N THR A 297 5.53 -53.83 49.56
CA THR A 297 6.83 -53.21 49.35
C THR A 297 7.00 -52.67 47.93
N TYR A 298 7.70 -51.54 47.84
CA TYR A 298 8.11 -50.87 46.61
C TYR A 298 9.21 -51.69 45.91
N ARG A 299 9.04 -51.99 44.62
CA ARG A 299 10.07 -52.64 43.78
C ARG A 299 10.41 -51.69 42.63
N ASP A 300 11.61 -51.12 42.69
CA ASP A 300 12.26 -50.42 41.60
C ASP A 300 12.39 -51.34 40.37
N ARG A 301 12.18 -50.75 39.18
CA ARG A 301 12.68 -51.28 37.92
C ARG A 301 13.52 -50.21 37.25
N SER A 302 14.76 -50.61 36.99
CA SER A 302 15.69 -50.07 35.98
C SER A 302 15.04 -49.89 34.61
#